data_AF-A0AAQ0WDW6-F1
#
_entry.id   AF-A0AAQ0WDW6-F1
#
_cell.length_a   1.000
_cell.length_b   1.000
_cell.length_c   1.000
_cell.angle_alpha   90.00
_cell.angle_beta   90.00
_cell.angle_gamma   90.00
#
_symmetry.space_group_name_H-M   'P 1'
#
loop_
_entity.id
_entity.type
_entity.pdbx_description
1 polymer ?
#
loop_
_entity_poly.entity_id
_entity_poly.type
_entity_poly.pdbx_seq_one_letter_code
_entity_poly.pdbx_strand_id
1 'polypeptide(L)'
;MKKIIGIFLFSLILVGCGKSAEDIAKEKQAQEQALKIKQEQERKLKEQAELKKVEDAVRYYLKDGDSAKFRNVIKNCGEVNAKNSWGAYAGFTRFIVQSDKDVVFEDPDNAYFDFMVKMSCHKDYLAKFPVETSDEIAIDATPTEQISTVAAADAAAGETLENEIRSVSKHQKEEVAVEELATEDTTSDTGSSENY
;
A
#
# COMPACT_ATOMS: atom_id res chain seq x y z
N MET A 1 -39.73 -74.83 7.58
CA MET A 1 -38.72 -73.85 7.09
C MET A 1 -38.90 -72.53 7.85
N LYS A 2 -37.81 -71.80 8.17
CA LYS A 2 -37.72 -70.53 8.95
C LYS A 2 -37.33 -70.64 10.44
N LYS A 3 -36.14 -71.15 10.78
CA LYS A 3 -35.48 -70.89 12.09
C LYS A 3 -33.93 -70.83 12.04
N ILE A 4 -33.29 -70.54 10.90
CA ILE A 4 -31.80 -70.59 10.79
C ILE A 4 -31.17 -69.28 10.27
N ILE A 5 -31.94 -68.20 10.07
CA ILE A 5 -31.42 -66.97 9.46
C ILE A 5 -30.86 -65.96 10.49
N GLY A 6 -31.01 -66.22 11.80
CA GLY A 6 -30.63 -65.26 12.85
C GLY A 6 -29.19 -65.32 13.37
N ILE A 7 -28.39 -66.35 13.03
CA ILE A 7 -27.09 -66.59 13.71
C ILE A 7 -25.90 -66.11 12.86
N PHE A 8 -26.06 -65.96 11.54
CA PHE A 8 -24.99 -65.48 10.65
C PHE A 8 -24.83 -63.95 10.63
N LEU A 9 -25.82 -63.20 11.12
CA LEU A 9 -25.77 -61.73 11.15
C LEU A 9 -25.09 -61.18 12.41
N PHE A 10 -24.91 -61.99 13.44
CA PHE A 10 -24.22 -61.61 14.68
C PHE A 10 -22.73 -62.00 14.70
N SER A 11 -22.32 -62.90 13.82
CA SER A 11 -20.94 -63.44 13.74
C SER A 11 -20.00 -62.61 12.86
N LEU A 12 -20.50 -61.59 12.15
CA LEU A 12 -19.69 -60.68 11.32
C LEU A 12 -19.25 -59.39 12.04
N ILE A 13 -19.55 -59.23 13.34
CA ILE A 13 -19.28 -57.97 14.08
C ILE A 13 -17.96 -58.01 14.88
N LEU A 14 -17.27 -59.15 14.98
CA LEU A 14 -16.10 -59.30 15.87
C LEU A 14 -14.78 -59.62 15.15
N VAL A 15 -14.55 -59.08 13.96
CA VAL A 15 -13.17 -58.96 13.43
C VAL A 15 -12.57 -57.69 14.03
N GLY A 16 -12.24 -57.75 15.33
CA GLY A 16 -11.38 -56.77 15.96
C GLY A 16 -9.98 -56.91 15.37
N CYS A 17 -9.53 -55.94 14.58
CA CYS A 17 -8.13 -55.82 14.19
C CYS A 17 -7.28 -55.77 15.47
N GLY A 18 -6.52 -56.84 15.73
CA GLY A 18 -5.58 -56.94 16.85
C GLY A 18 -4.36 -56.03 16.68
N LYS A 19 -4.59 -54.71 16.61
CA LYS A 19 -3.53 -53.71 16.65
C LYS A 19 -3.03 -53.55 18.08
N SER A 20 -1.71 -53.53 18.25
CA SER A 20 -1.09 -53.23 19.54
C SER A 20 -1.46 -51.81 19.96
N ALA A 21 -1.47 -51.53 21.27
CA ALA A 21 -1.70 -50.18 21.79
C ALA A 21 -0.72 -49.15 21.19
N GLU A 22 0.48 -49.60 20.79
CA GLU A 22 1.50 -48.79 20.11
C GLU A 22 1.07 -48.37 18.68
N ASP A 23 0.46 -49.26 17.91
CA ASP A 23 0.02 -48.97 16.54
C ASP A 23 -1.14 -47.97 16.53
N ILE A 24 -2.04 -48.08 17.50
CA ILE A 24 -3.16 -47.13 17.68
C ILE A 24 -2.63 -45.73 18.00
N ALA A 25 -1.56 -45.62 18.81
CA ALA A 25 -0.94 -44.34 19.13
C ALA A 25 -0.27 -43.71 17.90
N LYS A 26 0.47 -44.49 17.12
CA LYS A 26 1.10 -44.02 15.87
C LYS A 26 0.06 -43.59 14.83
N GLU A 27 -1.05 -44.32 14.70
CA GLU A 27 -2.14 -43.96 13.79
C GLU A 27 -2.85 -42.67 14.22
N LYS A 28 -3.11 -42.48 15.51
CA LYS A 28 -3.67 -41.21 16.02
C LYS A 28 -2.72 -40.03 15.79
N GLN A 29 -1.42 -40.22 16.01
CA GLN A 29 -0.41 -39.20 15.74
C GLN A 29 -0.35 -38.85 14.25
N ALA A 30 -0.38 -39.85 13.36
CA ALA A 30 -0.41 -39.64 11.92
C ALA A 30 -1.68 -38.92 11.48
N GLN A 31 -2.85 -39.26 12.05
CA GLN A 31 -4.11 -38.57 11.78
C GLN A 31 -4.09 -37.12 12.26
N GLU A 32 -3.55 -36.83 13.45
CA GLU A 32 -3.44 -35.47 13.98
C GLU A 32 -2.46 -34.62 13.14
N GLN A 33 -1.32 -35.21 12.74
CA GLN A 33 -0.37 -34.56 11.84
C GLN A 33 -1.00 -34.26 10.48
N ALA A 34 -1.71 -35.23 9.89
CA ALA A 34 -2.42 -35.03 8.63
C ALA A 34 -3.48 -33.91 8.74
N LEU A 35 -4.19 -33.82 9.86
CA LEU A 35 -5.15 -32.75 10.12
C LEU A 35 -4.46 -31.38 10.21
N LYS A 36 -3.34 -31.27 10.94
CA LYS A 36 -2.56 -30.03 11.06
C LYS A 36 -2.01 -29.56 9.71
N ILE A 37 -1.46 -30.50 8.92
CA ILE A 37 -0.97 -30.21 7.57
C ILE A 37 -2.11 -29.70 6.68
N LYS A 38 -3.27 -30.37 6.71
CA LYS A 38 -4.44 -29.96 5.95
C LYS A 38 -4.92 -28.56 6.33
N GLN A 39 -5.02 -28.27 7.63
CA GLN A 39 -5.40 -26.93 8.13
C GLN A 39 -4.40 -25.85 7.72
N GLU A 40 -3.09 -26.15 7.78
CA GLU A 40 -2.06 -25.21 7.34
C GLU A 40 -2.13 -24.95 5.82
N GLN A 41 -2.36 -25.99 5.02
CA GLN A 41 -2.54 -25.88 3.57
C GLN A 41 -3.77 -25.03 3.23
N GLU A 42 -4.91 -25.28 3.87
CA GLU A 42 -6.13 -24.49 3.69
C GLU A 42 -5.92 -23.01 4.06
N ARG A 43 -5.19 -22.74 5.15
CA ARG A 43 -4.82 -21.37 5.54
C ARG A 43 -3.94 -20.69 4.49
N LYS A 44 -2.89 -21.37 4.00
CA LYS A 44 -2.00 -20.83 2.96
C LYS A 44 -2.74 -20.56 1.66
N LEU A 45 -3.62 -21.48 1.26
CA LEU A 45 -4.45 -21.30 0.07
C LEU A 45 -5.40 -20.11 0.21
N LYS A 46 -6.03 -19.95 1.37
CA LYS A 46 -6.89 -18.79 1.65
C LYS A 46 -6.10 -17.49 1.59
N GLU A 47 -4.92 -17.44 2.21
CA GLU A 47 -4.06 -16.26 2.17
C GLU A 47 -3.61 -15.90 0.75
N GLN A 48 -3.20 -16.90 -0.05
CA GLN A 48 -2.84 -16.69 -1.45
C GLN A 48 -4.03 -16.19 -2.28
N ALA A 49 -5.24 -16.70 -2.03
CA ALA A 49 -6.45 -16.25 -2.71
C ALA A 49 -6.80 -14.80 -2.36
N GLU A 50 -6.66 -14.40 -1.10
CA GLU A 50 -6.89 -13.00 -0.68
C GLU A 50 -5.84 -12.05 -1.28
N LEU A 51 -4.57 -12.44 -1.31
CA LEU A 51 -3.52 -11.65 -1.99
C LEU A 51 -3.79 -11.51 -3.49
N LYS A 52 -4.25 -12.59 -4.13
CA LYS A 52 -4.61 -12.55 -5.55
C LYS A 52 -5.75 -11.57 -5.82
N LYS A 53 -6.78 -11.53 -4.97
CA LYS A 53 -7.87 -10.54 -5.10
C LYS A 53 -7.36 -9.10 -5.02
N VAL A 54 -6.43 -8.84 -4.10
CA VAL A 54 -5.79 -7.52 -3.98
C VAL A 54 -5.02 -7.17 -5.25
N GLU A 55 -4.22 -8.09 -5.78
CA GLU A 55 -3.52 -7.87 -7.05
C GLU A 55 -4.49 -7.65 -8.21
N ASP A 56 -5.53 -8.47 -8.32
CA ASP A 56 -6.55 -8.37 -9.38
C ASP A 56 -7.29 -7.02 -9.32
N ALA A 57 -7.63 -6.55 -8.12
CA ALA A 57 -8.22 -5.22 -7.91
C ALA A 57 -7.27 -4.12 -8.39
N VAL A 58 -5.97 -4.19 -8.07
CA VAL A 58 -4.98 -3.21 -8.53
C VAL A 58 -4.79 -3.26 -10.04
N ARG A 59 -4.72 -4.46 -10.64
CA ARG A 59 -4.58 -4.64 -12.10
C ARG A 59 -5.68 -3.94 -12.87
N TYR A 60 -6.91 -3.95 -12.36
CA TYR A 60 -8.06 -3.31 -12.99
C TYR A 60 -7.88 -1.80 -13.22
N TYR A 61 -7.15 -1.10 -12.34
CA TYR A 61 -6.94 0.35 -12.45
C TYR A 61 -5.70 0.76 -13.25
N LEU A 62 -4.84 -0.19 -13.63
CA LEU A 62 -3.60 0.10 -14.33
C LEU A 62 -3.83 0.19 -15.85
N LYS A 63 -3.02 1.00 -16.53
CA LYS A 63 -3.09 1.15 -18.00
C LYS A 63 -2.81 -0.17 -18.73
N ASP A 64 -1.85 -0.94 -18.23
CA ASP A 64 -1.52 -2.30 -18.68
C ASP A 64 -1.43 -3.22 -17.45
N GLY A 65 -2.59 -3.66 -16.95
CA GLY A 65 -2.68 -4.52 -15.76
C GLY A 65 -2.00 -5.88 -15.91
N ASP A 66 -1.91 -6.42 -17.13
CA ASP A 66 -1.26 -7.71 -17.38
C ASP A 66 0.27 -7.61 -17.23
N SER A 67 0.84 -6.43 -17.51
CA SER A 67 2.26 -6.16 -17.25
C SER A 67 2.61 -5.93 -15.78
N ALA A 68 1.61 -5.84 -14.89
CA ALA A 68 1.83 -5.39 -13.52
C ALA A 68 2.73 -6.35 -12.73
N LYS A 69 3.75 -5.76 -12.10
CA LYS A 69 4.70 -6.39 -11.20
C LYS A 69 4.46 -5.86 -9.80
N PHE A 70 4.21 -6.78 -8.88
CA PHE A 70 3.94 -6.47 -7.49
C PHE A 70 5.18 -6.74 -6.62
N ARG A 71 5.39 -5.90 -5.62
CA ARG A 71 6.37 -6.14 -4.55
C ARG A 71 5.85 -5.58 -3.24
N ASN A 72 6.43 -6.05 -2.13
CA ASN A 72 6.08 -5.57 -0.79
C ASN A 72 4.57 -5.62 -0.46
N VAL A 73 3.82 -6.53 -1.11
CA VAL A 73 2.39 -6.71 -0.89
C VAL A 73 2.17 -7.42 0.44
N ILE A 74 1.52 -6.73 1.37
CA ILE A 74 1.11 -7.30 2.65
C ILE A 74 -0.36 -6.94 2.86
N LYS A 75 -1.20 -7.97 2.83
CA LYS A 75 -2.66 -7.84 2.85
C LYS A 75 -3.13 -6.86 1.75
N ASN A 76 -3.60 -5.68 2.11
CA ASN A 76 -4.26 -4.73 1.21
C ASN A 76 -3.36 -3.59 0.70
N CYS A 77 -2.09 -3.55 1.09
CA CYS A 77 -1.15 -2.51 0.69
C CYS A 77 0.13 -3.10 0.10
N GLY A 78 0.79 -2.35 -0.77
CA GLY A 78 2.01 -2.78 -1.44
C GLY A 78 2.50 -1.77 -2.45
N GLU A 79 3.39 -2.22 -3.32
CA GLU A 79 3.89 -1.43 -4.45
C GLU A 79 3.65 -2.18 -5.75
N VAL A 80 3.32 -1.43 -6.80
CA VAL A 80 3.10 -1.96 -8.13
C VAL A 80 3.84 -1.14 -9.17
N ASN A 81 4.32 -1.81 -10.22
CA ASN A 81 4.85 -1.17 -11.42
C ASN A 81 4.22 -1.83 -12.64
N ALA A 82 3.71 -1.03 -13.57
CA ALA A 82 3.11 -1.48 -14.82
C ALA A 82 3.51 -0.56 -15.97
N LYS A 83 3.34 -1.06 -17.19
CA LYS A 83 3.57 -0.27 -18.39
C LYS A 83 2.52 0.84 -18.53
N ASN A 84 2.97 2.01 -18.93
CA ASN A 84 2.11 3.13 -19.33
C ASN A 84 1.66 3.00 -20.79
N SER A 85 0.95 4.00 -21.31
CA SER A 85 0.45 4.03 -22.70
C SER A 85 1.54 3.96 -23.77
N TRP A 86 2.80 4.25 -23.43
CA TRP A 86 3.96 4.12 -24.33
C TRP A 86 4.67 2.76 -24.18
N GLY A 87 4.14 1.85 -23.36
CA GLY A 87 4.70 0.50 -23.15
C GLY A 87 5.91 0.46 -22.21
N ALA A 88 6.24 1.56 -21.54
CA ALA A 88 7.39 1.69 -20.63
C ALA A 88 6.96 1.60 -19.16
N TYR A 89 7.82 1.01 -18.32
CA TYR A 89 7.67 1.01 -16.85
C TYR A 89 8.20 2.33 -16.28
N ALA A 90 7.39 3.01 -15.45
CA ALA A 90 7.75 4.30 -14.87
C ALA A 90 8.42 4.19 -13.48
N GLY A 91 8.23 3.08 -12.78
CA GLY A 91 8.70 2.90 -11.41
C GLY A 91 7.65 2.21 -10.56
N PHE A 92 8.05 1.76 -9.37
CA PHE A 92 7.10 1.23 -8.40
C PHE A 92 6.40 2.38 -7.67
N THR A 93 5.08 2.30 -7.58
CA THR A 93 4.22 3.25 -6.89
C THR A 93 3.46 2.51 -5.79
N ARG A 94 3.33 3.11 -4.60
CA ARG A 94 2.55 2.52 -3.51
C ARG A 94 1.06 2.51 -3.86
N PHE A 95 0.34 1.51 -3.37
CA PHE A 95 -1.11 1.42 -3.50
C PHE A 95 -1.77 1.00 -2.18
N ILE A 96 -3.03 1.38 -2.04
CA ILE A 96 -3.93 0.97 -0.96
C ILE A 96 -5.21 0.43 -1.59
N VAL A 97 -5.58 -0.81 -1.26
CA VAL A 97 -6.89 -1.36 -1.62
C VAL A 97 -7.83 -1.16 -0.44
N GLN A 98 -8.85 -0.31 -0.60
CA GLN A 98 -9.88 -0.08 0.41
C GLN A 98 -11.05 -1.06 0.25
N SER A 99 -11.34 -1.44 -1.00
CA SER A 99 -12.30 -2.47 -1.37
C SER A 99 -11.96 -3.04 -2.75
N ASP A 100 -12.64 -4.10 -3.18
CA ASP A 100 -12.46 -4.71 -4.51
C ASP A 100 -12.64 -3.71 -5.68
N LYS A 101 -13.26 -2.55 -5.43
CA LYS A 101 -13.54 -1.49 -6.42
C LYS A 101 -13.01 -0.13 -5.99
N ASP A 102 -12.05 -0.10 -5.10
CA ASP A 102 -11.44 1.15 -4.64
C ASP A 102 -9.96 0.94 -4.33
N VAL A 103 -9.13 1.42 -5.25
CA VAL A 103 -7.67 1.36 -5.17
C VAL A 103 -7.13 2.77 -5.31
N VAL A 104 -6.36 3.20 -4.31
CA VAL A 104 -5.71 4.49 -4.27
C VAL A 104 -4.22 4.30 -4.54
N PHE A 105 -3.69 5.01 -5.52
CA PHE A 105 -2.25 5.03 -5.81
C PHE A 105 -1.60 6.26 -5.18
N GLU A 106 -0.34 6.13 -4.83
CA GLU A 106 0.48 7.25 -4.42
C GLU A 106 0.63 8.24 -5.59
N ASP A 107 0.34 9.49 -5.29
CA ASP A 107 0.48 10.62 -6.20
C ASP A 107 1.34 11.68 -5.49
N PRO A 108 2.39 12.22 -6.12
CA PRO A 108 3.21 13.29 -5.55
C PRO A 108 2.41 14.51 -5.07
N ASP A 109 1.26 14.77 -5.69
CA ASP A 109 0.40 15.90 -5.34
C ASP A 109 -0.54 15.57 -4.15
N ASN A 110 -0.58 14.31 -3.71
CA ASN A 110 -1.40 13.86 -2.58
C ASN A 110 -0.60 13.81 -1.27
N ALA A 111 -0.51 14.96 -0.60
CA ALA A 111 0.13 15.08 0.72
C ALA A 111 -0.52 14.21 1.83
N TYR A 112 -1.73 13.67 1.61
CA TYR A 112 -2.44 12.84 2.58
C TYR A 112 -2.22 11.34 2.39
N PHE A 113 -1.44 10.92 1.37
CA PHE A 113 -1.26 9.51 1.08
C PHE A 113 -0.68 8.73 2.26
N ASP A 114 0.33 9.27 2.93
CA ASP A 114 0.95 8.67 4.12
C ASP A 114 -0.03 8.50 5.29
N PHE A 115 -0.91 9.49 5.49
CA PHE A 115 -1.99 9.37 6.47
C PHE A 115 -2.97 8.25 6.10
N MET A 116 -3.33 8.12 4.82
CA MET A 116 -4.17 7.03 4.35
C MET A 116 -3.50 5.66 4.53
N VAL A 117 -2.19 5.55 4.30
CA VAL A 117 -1.44 4.32 4.57
C VAL A 117 -1.57 3.95 6.05
N LYS A 118 -1.33 4.90 6.97
CA LYS A 118 -1.44 4.66 8.42
C LYS A 118 -2.83 4.20 8.87
N MET A 119 -3.88 4.75 8.26
CA MET A 119 -5.27 4.44 8.64
C MET A 119 -5.82 3.18 7.99
N SER A 120 -5.44 2.91 6.74
CA SER A 120 -6.10 1.90 5.90
C SER A 120 -5.28 0.62 5.71
N CYS A 121 -3.95 0.66 5.85
CA CYS A 121 -3.13 -0.52 5.68
C CYS A 121 -3.20 -1.46 6.88
N HIS A 122 -3.13 -2.77 6.62
CA HIS A 122 -3.05 -3.76 7.67
C HIS A 122 -1.84 -3.53 8.58
N LYS A 123 -1.98 -3.78 9.87
CA LYS A 123 -0.92 -3.61 10.88
C LYS A 123 0.40 -4.31 10.51
N ASP A 124 0.35 -5.46 9.84
CA ASP A 124 1.56 -6.20 9.42
C ASP A 124 2.33 -5.45 8.33
N TYR A 125 1.64 -4.67 7.49
CA TYR A 125 2.28 -3.78 6.53
C TYR A 125 2.99 -2.65 7.27
N LEU A 126 2.29 -1.98 8.20
CA LEU A 126 2.85 -0.86 8.99
C LEU A 126 4.00 -1.28 9.89
N ALA A 127 3.99 -2.51 10.40
CA ALA A 127 5.10 -3.06 11.18
C ALA A 127 6.38 -3.20 10.34
N LYS A 128 6.26 -3.39 9.01
CA LYS A 128 7.39 -3.50 8.09
C LYS A 128 7.75 -2.16 7.43
N PHE A 129 6.75 -1.34 7.18
CA PHE A 129 6.84 -0.04 6.50
C PHE A 129 6.15 1.02 7.37
N PRO A 130 6.80 1.45 8.47
CA PRO A 130 6.25 2.49 9.33
C PRO A 130 6.14 3.81 8.56
N VAL A 131 5.09 4.57 8.85
CA VAL A 131 4.85 5.88 8.26
C VAL A 131 4.92 6.92 9.36
N GLU A 132 5.92 7.79 9.29
CA GLU A 132 6.06 8.89 10.25
C GLU A 132 4.99 9.94 9.95
N THR A 133 4.06 10.10 10.89
CA THR A 133 3.14 11.25 10.86
C THR A 133 3.70 12.35 11.73
N SER A 134 3.38 13.60 11.41
CA SER A 134 3.85 14.83 12.08
C SER A 134 3.77 14.81 13.63
N ASP A 135 2.91 13.97 14.22
CA ASP A 135 2.77 13.82 15.67
C ASP A 135 3.93 13.05 16.34
N GLU A 136 4.63 12.19 15.60
CA GLU A 136 5.76 11.39 16.12
C GLU A 136 7.11 12.12 15.95
N ILE A 137 7.19 13.09 15.05
CA ILE A 137 8.36 13.97 14.85
C ILE A 137 8.57 14.89 16.06
N ALA A 138 7.54 15.13 16.87
CA ALA A 138 7.59 16.03 18.02
C ALA A 138 8.19 15.42 19.30
N ILE A 139 8.53 14.12 19.33
CA ILE A 139 8.94 13.42 20.57
C ILE A 139 10.45 13.12 20.62
N ASP A 140 11.21 13.31 19.53
CA ASP A 140 12.66 13.04 19.51
C ASP A 140 13.54 14.30 19.59
N ALA A 141 12.93 15.48 19.76
CA ALA A 141 13.66 16.74 19.96
C ALA A 141 13.85 17.05 21.46
N THR A 142 14.46 16.16 22.23
CA THR A 142 15.09 16.54 23.51
C THR A 142 16.61 16.65 23.33
N PRO A 143 17.19 17.85 23.25
CA PRO A 143 18.62 18.02 23.43
C PRO A 143 18.90 18.01 24.94
N THR A 144 19.07 16.84 25.52
CA THR A 144 19.72 16.72 26.83
C THR A 144 21.06 16.04 26.63
N GLU A 145 22.10 16.71 27.14
CA GLU A 145 23.52 16.37 27.07
C GLU A 145 24.20 16.73 25.74
N GLN A 146 24.77 17.95 25.68
CA GLN A 146 26.23 18.15 25.81
C GLN A 146 26.49 19.65 26.04
N ILE A 147 26.40 20.09 27.30
CA ILE A 147 27.07 21.31 27.75
C ILE A 147 28.03 20.89 28.85
N SER A 148 29.27 20.57 28.46
CA SER A 148 30.42 20.76 29.33
C SER A 148 31.68 20.83 28.49
N THR A 149 32.53 21.81 28.82
CA THR A 149 33.90 22.04 28.33
C THR A 149 34.04 22.78 26.99
N VAL A 150 33.98 24.11 27.05
CA VAL A 150 35.20 24.94 26.85
C VAL A 150 34.96 26.31 27.49
N ALA A 151 35.62 26.50 28.62
CA ALA A 151 35.74 27.80 29.27
C ALA A 151 36.85 28.61 28.61
N ALA A 152 36.60 29.93 28.57
CA ALA A 152 37.56 31.03 28.57
C ALA A 152 38.41 31.27 27.31
N ALA A 153 38.06 32.34 26.59
CA ALA A 153 39.01 33.41 26.28
C ALA A 153 38.28 34.73 25.93
N ASP A 154 38.56 35.73 26.75
CA ASP A 154 38.67 37.17 26.47
C ASP A 154 37.45 38.00 26.03
N ALA A 155 36.97 38.75 27.03
CA ALA A 155 36.29 40.02 26.88
C ALA A 155 37.32 41.17 26.75
N ALA A 156 37.27 41.94 25.66
CA ALA A 156 37.58 43.37 25.64
C ALA A 156 37.20 44.01 24.29
N ALA A 157 36.66 45.24 24.38
CA ALA A 157 36.32 46.19 23.30
C ALA A 157 35.10 45.78 22.44
N GLY A 158 34.01 46.55 22.35
CA GLY A 158 33.91 48.01 22.26
C GLY A 158 33.59 48.38 20.80
N GLU A 159 32.56 49.20 20.58
CA GLU A 159 32.04 49.73 19.29
C GLU A 159 31.07 48.81 18.53
N THR A 160 29.75 49.01 18.66
CA THR A 160 28.87 49.90 17.86
C THR A 160 28.87 49.61 16.36
N LEU A 161 27.76 49.08 15.83
CA LEU A 161 27.06 49.75 14.73
C LEU A 161 25.63 49.20 14.58
N GLU A 162 24.67 50.09 14.78
CA GLU A 162 23.25 49.93 14.51
C GLU A 162 23.02 49.77 13.00
N ASN A 163 22.15 48.84 12.59
CA ASN A 163 21.62 48.82 11.23
C ASN A 163 20.13 49.15 11.29
N GLU A 164 19.88 50.46 11.13
CA GLU A 164 18.58 51.08 11.07
C GLU A 164 17.88 50.79 9.73
N ILE A 165 16.58 50.64 9.87
CA ILE A 165 15.57 50.35 8.87
C ILE A 165 15.25 51.62 8.05
N ARG A 166 14.95 51.44 6.75
CA ARG A 166 13.97 52.23 5.94
C ARG A 166 14.35 53.63 5.47
N SER A 167 14.58 53.72 4.16
CA SER A 167 13.89 54.61 3.19
C SER A 167 14.61 54.43 1.84
N VAL A 168 13.96 54.30 0.68
CA VAL A 168 13.26 55.37 -0.02
C VAL A 168 12.36 54.72 -1.08
N SER A 169 11.10 55.14 -1.07
CA SER A 169 10.12 54.98 -2.14
C SER A 169 10.07 56.28 -2.97
N LYS A 170 9.72 56.15 -4.26
CA LYS A 170 9.29 57.17 -5.24
C LYS A 170 10.35 58.02 -5.95
N HIS A 171 10.40 57.89 -7.28
CA HIS A 171 9.57 58.65 -8.24
C HIS A 171 9.41 57.80 -9.53
N GLN A 172 8.19 57.43 -9.94
CA GLN A 172 7.21 58.12 -10.81
C GLN A 172 7.73 58.39 -12.23
N LYS A 173 7.16 57.87 -13.34
CA LYS A 173 5.77 57.90 -13.92
C LYS A 173 5.83 58.83 -15.16
N GLU A 174 5.56 58.33 -16.37
CA GLU A 174 4.44 58.67 -17.30
C GLU A 174 4.90 58.28 -18.73
N GLU A 175 4.09 57.96 -19.76
CA GLU A 175 2.65 58.01 -20.09
C GLU A 175 2.46 57.03 -21.29
N VAL A 176 1.42 56.19 -21.34
CA VAL A 176 0.15 56.34 -22.12
C VAL A 176 0.32 56.45 -23.65
N ALA A 177 -0.21 55.46 -24.38
CA ALA A 177 -1.11 55.66 -25.52
C ALA A 177 -1.80 54.35 -25.91
N VAL A 178 -3.12 54.46 -26.06
CA VAL A 178 -4.07 53.49 -26.59
C VAL A 178 -4.07 53.64 -28.11
N GLU A 179 -4.10 52.54 -28.87
CA GLU A 179 -4.76 52.54 -30.17
C GLU A 179 -5.41 51.18 -30.46
N GLU A 180 -6.70 51.28 -30.78
CA GLU A 180 -7.67 50.30 -31.23
C GLU A 180 -7.61 50.26 -32.77
N LEU A 181 -7.67 49.10 -33.44
CA LEU A 181 -8.60 48.88 -34.56
C LEU A 181 -8.54 47.44 -35.15
N ALA A 182 -9.75 46.89 -35.20
CA ALA A 182 -10.37 45.85 -36.05
C ALA A 182 -9.67 45.26 -37.28
N THR A 183 -9.92 43.96 -37.53
CA THR A 183 -10.79 43.38 -38.61
C THR A 183 -10.59 41.85 -38.63
N GLU A 184 -11.63 41.02 -38.44
CA GLU A 184 -12.44 40.32 -39.47
C GLU A 184 -11.56 39.52 -40.48
N ASP A 185 -11.79 38.27 -40.87
CA ASP A 185 -13.03 37.50 -41.00
C ASP A 185 -12.75 35.99 -41.26
N THR A 186 -13.79 35.19 -40.97
CA THR A 186 -14.24 33.88 -41.50
C THR A 186 -13.31 32.89 -42.25
N THR A 187 -13.45 31.60 -41.91
CA THR A 187 -14.14 30.64 -42.79
C THR A 187 -14.50 29.34 -42.06
N SER A 188 -15.82 29.10 -42.01
CA SER A 188 -16.46 27.81 -41.90
C SER A 188 -16.07 26.89 -43.07
N ASP A 189 -15.84 25.61 -42.81
CA ASP A 189 -16.25 24.60 -43.77
C ASP A 189 -16.89 23.39 -43.07
N THR A 190 -18.08 23.09 -43.56
CA THR A 190 -18.99 22.02 -43.19
C THR A 190 -18.86 20.94 -44.26
N GLY A 191 -18.41 19.74 -43.89
CA GLY A 191 -18.34 18.58 -44.77
C GLY A 191 -19.11 17.40 -44.20
N SER A 192 -20.35 17.26 -44.66
CA SER A 192 -21.31 16.18 -44.41
C SER A 192 -20.94 14.87 -45.14
N SER A 193 -21.68 13.80 -44.79
CA SER A 193 -21.89 12.48 -45.44
C SER A 193 -21.30 11.29 -44.66
N GLU A 194 -22.09 10.46 -43.96
CA GLU A 194 -23.16 9.51 -44.35
C GLU A 194 -22.67 8.05 -44.44
N ASN A 195 -23.38 7.18 -43.71
CA ASN A 195 -23.75 5.80 -44.04
C ASN A 195 -22.66 4.71 -44.13
N TYR A 196 -22.52 3.88 -43.08
CA TYR A 196 -22.94 2.46 -43.00
C TYR A 196 -22.61 1.85 -41.64
#